data_AF-A0A453MNK1-F1
#
_entry.id   AF-A0A453MNK1-F1
#
_cell.length_a   1.000
_cell.length_b   1.000
_cell.length_c   1.000
_cell.angle_alpha   90.00
_cell.angle_beta   90.00
_cell.angle_gamma   90.00
#
_symmetry.space_group_name_H-M   'P 1'
#
loop_
_entity.id
_entity.type
_entity.pdbx_description
1 polymer ?
#
loop_
_entity_poly.entity_id
_entity_poly.type
_entity_poly.pdbx_seq_one_letter_code
_entity_poly.pdbx_strand_id
1 'polypeptide(L)' 'VVRVLMEKTIGGNVPMYGRIIFKTEAAVKLMLNGERLVKISIDHREMWMRKYIPRPTNVTA' A
#
# COMPACT_ATOMS: atom_id res chain seq x y z
N VAL A 1 -16.46 8.46 -9.20
CA VAL A 1 -15.28 9.23 -8.73
C VAL A 1 -14.56 8.46 -7.64
N VAL A 2 -13.35 7.96 -7.93
CA VAL A 2 -12.50 7.28 -6.92
C VAL A 2 -11.82 8.35 -6.09
N ARG A 3 -12.06 8.38 -4.77
CA ARG A 3 -11.39 9.30 -3.84
C ARG A 3 -10.03 8.69 -3.46
N VAL A 4 -8.95 9.23 -4.00
CA VAL A 4 -7.58 8.89 -3.56
C VAL A 4 -7.22 9.86 -2.45
N LEU A 5 -6.95 9.36 -1.25
CA LEU A 5 -6.44 10.16 -0.14
C LEU A 5 -4.92 9.99 -0.11
N MET A 6 -4.18 11.09 -0.24
CA MET A 6 -2.73 11.08 -0.06
C MET A 6 -2.38 11.77 1.26
N GLU A 7 -1.89 10.99 2.22
CA GLU A 7 -1.30 11.53 3.44
C GLU A 7 0.16 11.91 3.14
N LYS A 8 0.49 13.20 3.22
CA LYS A 8 1.86 13.68 3.06
C LYS A 8 2.62 13.45 4.37
N THR A 9 3.73 12.72 4.31
CA THR A 9 4.66 12.62 5.45
C THR A 9 5.32 13.97 5.73
N ILE A 10 5.67 14.23 7.00
CA ILE A 10 6.28 15.47 7.48
C ILE A 10 7.58 15.75 6.69
N GLY A 11 7.76 17.00 6.26
CA GLY A 11 8.54 17.38 5.08
C GLY A 11 10.06 17.16 5.12
N GLY A 12 10.63 16.90 3.94
CA GLY A 12 12.07 16.89 3.65
C GLY A 12 12.60 15.57 3.12
N ASN A 13 12.07 14.45 3.60
CA ASN A 13 12.53 13.11 3.21
C ASN A 13 11.66 12.46 2.13
N VAL A 14 12.30 11.71 1.24
CA VAL A 14 11.63 10.84 0.29
C VAL A 14 10.80 9.80 1.08
N PRO A 15 9.50 9.60 0.75
CA PRO A 15 8.70 8.57 1.41
C PRO A 15 9.32 7.19 1.17
N MET A 16 9.67 6.50 2.27
CA MET A 16 10.25 5.15 2.20
C MET A 16 9.22 4.09 1.83
N TYR A 17 7.94 4.32 2.17
CA TYR A 17 6.83 3.45 1.82
C TYR A 17 5.54 4.26 1.63
N GLY A 18 4.63 3.75 0.80
CA GLY A 18 3.27 4.25 0.66
C GLY A 18 2.26 3.21 1.16
N ARG A 19 1.07 3.66 1.55
CA ARG A 19 -0.06 2.78 1.86
C ARG A 19 -1.25 3.19 1.00
N ILE A 20 -1.79 2.22 0.27
CA ILE A 20 -3.01 2.40 -0.53
C ILE A 20 -4.10 1.56 0.11
N ILE A 21 -5.24 2.18 0.38
CA ILE A 21 -6.41 1.50 0.98
C ILE A 21 -7.45 1.32 -0.11
N PHE A 22 -7.78 0.07 -0.39
CA PHE A 22 -8.84 -0.30 -1.32
C PHE A 22 -10.14 -0.59 -0.58
N LYS A 23 -11.27 -0.28 -1.22
CA LYS A 23 -12.60 -0.59 -0.67
C LYS A 23 -12.96 -2.07 -0.80
N THR A 24 -12.36 -2.79 -1.75
CA THR A 24 -12.70 -4.19 -2.06
C THR A 24 -11.43 -5.03 -2.18
N GLU A 25 -11.52 -6.30 -1.78
CA GLU A 25 -10.40 -7.23 -1.92
C GLU A 25 -10.10 -7.57 -3.39
N ALA A 26 -11.11 -7.57 -4.27
CA ALA A 26 -10.93 -7.80 -5.70
C ALA A 26 -9.95 -6.81 -6.33
N ALA A 27 -9.98 -5.54 -5.91
CA ALA A 27 -9.03 -4.53 -6.37
C ALA A 27 -7.59 -4.84 -5.93
N VAL A 28 -7.41 -5.36 -4.71
CA VAL A 28 -6.09 -5.80 -4.22
C VAL A 28 -5.56 -6.96 -5.05
N LYS A 29 -6.40 -7.98 -5.33
CA LYS A 29 -6.01 -9.13 -6.15
C LYS A 29 -5.64 -8.73 -7.58
N LEU A 30 -6.40 -7.82 -8.18
CA LEU A 30 -6.13 -7.29 -9.51
C LEU A 30 -4.80 -6.52 -9.54
N MET A 31 -4.56 -5.64 -8.56
CA MET A 31 -3.36 -4.81 -8.51
C MET A 31 -2.08 -5.64 -8.29
N LEU A 32 -2.20 -6.74 -7.55
CA LEU A 32 -1.11 -7.69 -7.35
C LEU A 32 -1.04 -8.75 -8.45
N ASN A 33 -1.97 -8.78 -9.40
CA ASN A 33 -2.07 -9.80 -10.45
C ASN A 33 -2.02 -11.24 -9.90
N GLY A 34 -2.59 -11.48 -8.71
CA GLY A 34 -2.52 -12.77 -8.00
C GLY A 34 -1.20 -13.08 -7.29
N GLU A 35 -0.16 -12.27 -7.49
CA GLU A 35 1.12 -12.41 -6.81
C GLU A 35 1.09 -11.90 -5.37
N ARG A 36 2.01 -12.38 -4.54
CA ARG A 36 2.15 -11.89 -3.16
C ARG A 36 2.86 -10.53 -3.09
N LEU A 37 3.80 -10.33 -4.00
CA LEU A 37 4.73 -9.21 -4.03
C LEU A 37 4.95 -8.82 -5.48
N VAL A 38 4.70 -7.56 -5.82
CA VAL A 38 4.91 -7.05 -7.18
C VAL A 38 5.87 -5.88 -7.15
N LYS A 39 6.70 -5.78 -8.19
CA LYS A 39 7.59 -4.64 -8.42
C LYS A 39 6.87 -3.63 -9.31
N ILE A 40 6.80 -2.39 -8.87
CA ILE A 40 6.18 -1.28 -9.61
C ILE A 40 7.20 -0.17 -9.81
N SER A 41 7.03 0.61 -10.87
CA SER A 41 7.81 1.82 -11.10
C SER A 41 6.91 3.03 -10.93
N ILE A 42 7.30 3.96 -10.05
CA ILE A 42 6.62 5.23 -9.83
C ILE A 42 7.67 6.33 -9.97
N ASP A 43 7.49 7.24 -10.94
CA ASP A 43 8.39 8.38 -11.14
C ASP A 43 9.88 7.96 -11.18
N HIS A 44 10.17 6.95 -12.02
CA HIS A 44 11.51 6.35 -12.18
C HIS A 44 12.06 5.63 -10.94
N ARG A 45 11.25 5.42 -9.90
CA ARG A 45 11.63 4.65 -8.71
C ARG A 45 10.98 3.29 -8.70
N GLU A 46 11.79 2.28 -8.50
CA GLU A 46 11.32 0.92 -8.32
C GLU A 46 10.91 0.70 -6.87
N MET A 47 9.67 0.25 -6.67
CA MET A 47 9.11 -0.04 -5.34
C MET A 47 8.46 -1.42 -5.32
N TRP A 48 8.51 -2.06 -4.17
CA TRP A 48 7.84 -3.32 -3.92
C TRP A 48 6.49 -3.08 -3.22
N MET A 49 5.46 -3.78 -3.69
CA MET A 49 4.11 -3.68 -3.15
C MET A 49 3.58 -5.05 -2.72
N ARG A 50 2.91 -5.10 -1.56
CA ARG A 50 2.33 -6.31 -0.98
C ARG A 50 1.04 -6.02 -0.24
N LYS A 51 0.18 -7.05 -0.09
CA LYS A 51 -1.00 -6.98 0.80
C LYS A 51 -0.54 -6.71 2.23
N TYR A 52 -1.15 -5.72 2.88
CA TYR A 52 -0.93 -5.45 4.30
C TYR A 52 -1.60 -6.55 5.14
N ILE A 53 -0.85 -7.12 6.08
CA ILE A 53 -1.35 -8.08 7.07
C ILE A 53 -1.23 -7.37 8.43
N PRO A 54 -2.34 -7.00 9.08
CA PRO A 54 -2.28 -6.40 10.40
C PRO A 54 -1.61 -7.37 11.37
N ARG A 55 -0.75 -6.85 12.23
CA ARG A 55 -0.23 -7.66 13.34
C ARG A 55 -1.40 -7.93 14.29
N PRO A 56 -1.55 -9.16 14.82
CA PRO A 56 -2.51 -9.40 15.89
C PRO A 56 -2.13 -8.50 17.07
N THR A 57 -2.94 -7.47 17.30
CA THR A 57 -2.88 -6.71 18.54
C THR A 57 -3.40 -7.63 19.63
N ASN A 58 -2.53 -8.07 20.54
CA ASN A 58 -2.94 -8.61 21.83
C ASN A 58 -3.64 -7.49 22.59
N VAL A 59 -4.91 -7.25 22.27
CA VAL A 59 -5.81 -6.48 23.12
C VAL A 59 -6.34 -7.48 24.13
N THR A 60 -5.55 -7.69 25.19
CA THR A 60 -6.07 -8.33 26.40
C THR A 60 -7.10 -7.35 26.98
N ALA A 61 -8.36 -7.79 27.00
CA ALA A 61 -9.48 -7.08 27.59
C ALA A 61 -9.34 -6.96 29.12
#